data_AF-A0A9P9APP7-F1
#
_entry.id   AF-A0A9P9APP7-F1
#
_cell.length_a   1.000
_cell.length_b   1.000
_cell.length_c   1.000
_cell.angle_alpha   90.00
_cell.angle_beta   90.00
_cell.angle_gamma   90.00
#
_symmetry.space_group_name_H-M   'P 1'
#
loop_
_entity.id
_entity.type
_entity.pdbx_description
1 polymer ?
#
loop_
_entity_poly.entity_id
_entity_poly.type
_entity_poly.pdbx_seq_one_letter_code
_entity_poly.pdbx_strand_id
1 'polypeptide(L)'
;MVTSGLVMETQMDYKAGRTRAYPVLIHSYRNIASSSHTSRNKIALIMVRAASTYPSPLSGYENAPPLPEERAADGKSFVNPPAEKLSDAYEAFIDPLDKGRQGGFDVHIYYFQSNAEQSKYAHELWQRIRREFPELRIYTFWDRPIGPHPVAMFEVNLFTPAQFGAFISWLTIWRGPLSVLIHPNVVPKEGEHPHETGKLDHSDRAIWMGERLPLDLTLFDRR
;
A
#
# COMPACT_ATOMS: atom_id res chain seq x y z
N MET A 1 -5.17 4.39 36.52
CA MET A 1 -3.80 4.78 36.98
C MET A 1 -2.84 4.32 35.89
N VAL A 2 -2.10 5.24 35.26
CA VAL A 2 -1.02 4.87 34.33
C VAL A 2 0.19 4.54 35.20
N THR A 3 0.66 3.30 35.15
CA THR A 3 1.96 2.93 35.71
C THR A 3 2.93 2.81 34.55
N SER A 4 3.92 3.70 34.50
CA SER A 4 5.04 3.63 33.57
C SER A 4 6.12 2.74 34.19
N GLY A 5 6.54 1.70 33.46
CA GLY A 5 7.66 0.83 33.85
C GLY A 5 8.72 0.84 32.76
N LEU A 6 9.99 0.85 33.17
CA LEU A 6 11.13 0.71 32.26
C LEU A 6 11.38 -0.79 32.04
N VAL A 7 11.33 -1.26 30.80
CA VAL A 7 11.75 -2.62 30.45
C VAL A 7 13.03 -2.52 29.62
N MET A 8 14.03 -3.32 29.99
CA MET A 8 15.27 -3.47 29.24
C MET A 8 15.02 -4.46 28.10
N GLU A 9 15.13 -4.00 26.85
CA GLU A 9 15.06 -4.87 25.69
C GLU A 9 16.47 -5.03 25.10
N THR A 10 16.87 -6.28 24.87
CA THR A 10 18.16 -6.63 24.26
C THR A 10 17.95 -6.93 22.78
N GLN A 11 18.53 -6.10 21.92
CA GLN A 11 18.67 -6.40 20.50
C GLN A 11 20.09 -6.90 20.20
N MET A 12 20.19 -7.93 19.35
CA MET A 12 21.47 -8.38 18.81
C MET A 12 21.85 -7.55 17.58
N ASP A 13 22.97 -6.84 17.67
CA ASP A 13 23.60 -6.21 16.52
C ASP A 13 24.53 -7.21 15.82
N TYR A 14 24.03 -7.82 14.75
CA TYR A 14 24.72 -8.88 14.02
C TYR A 14 26.03 -8.44 13.35
N LYS A 15 26.30 -7.13 13.22
CA LYS A 15 27.55 -6.63 12.61
C LYS A 15 28.71 -6.45 13.61
N ALA A 16 28.44 -6.40 14.91
CA ALA A 16 29.45 -6.07 15.92
C ALA A 16 29.68 -7.16 16.98
N GLY A 17 28.92 -8.26 16.96
CA GLY A 17 29.10 -9.39 17.89
C GLY A 17 28.94 -9.02 19.37
N ARG A 18 28.24 -7.92 19.69
CA ARG A 18 27.99 -7.45 21.06
C ARG A 18 26.51 -7.17 21.27
N THR A 19 26.00 -7.55 22.44
CA THR A 19 24.67 -7.20 22.93
C THR A 19 24.68 -5.83 23.59
N ARG A 20 23.71 -4.97 23.23
CA ARG A 20 23.42 -3.72 23.93
C ARG A 20 21.97 -3.74 24.40
N ALA A 21 21.74 -3.31 25.64
CA ALA A 21 20.40 -3.12 26.21
C ALA A 21 20.01 -1.64 26.08
N TYR A 22 18.78 -1.38 25.64
CA TYR A 22 18.21 -0.03 25.60
C TYR A 22 16.94 0.01 26.46
N PRO A 23 16.69 1.13 27.16
CA PRO A 23 15.45 1.29 27.92
C PRO A 23 14.29 1.61 26.98
N VAL A 24 13.23 0.80 27.03
CA VAL A 24 11.98 1.05 26.29
C VAL A 24 10.87 1.38 27.30
N LEU A 25 10.14 2.47 27.04
CA LEU A 25 9.04 2.93 27.90
C LEU A 25 7.72 2.30 27.42
N ILE A 26 7.20 1.36 28.19
CA ILE A 26 5.95 0.66 27.87
C ILE A 26 4.82 1.20 28.76
N HIS A 27 3.70 1.58 28.13
CA HIS A 27 2.49 2.02 28.84
C HIS A 27 1.47 0.88 28.87
N SER A 28 1.27 0.27 30.05
CA SER A 28 0.21 -0.73 30.26
C SER A 28 -0.99 -0.10 30.96
N TYR A 29 -2.18 -0.22 30.37
CA TYR A 29 -3.44 0.17 31.01
C TYR A 29 -4.00 -0.99 31.83
N ARG A 30 -4.01 -0.87 33.15
CA ARG A 30 -4.78 -1.77 34.04
C ARG A 30 -6.16 -1.17 34.31
N ASN A 31 -7.22 -1.91 33.97
CA ASN A 31 -8.58 -1.63 34.41
C ASN A 31 -8.71 -1.96 35.90
N ILE A 32 -8.96 -0.95 36.73
CA ILE A 32 -9.35 -1.12 38.13
C ILE A 32 -10.86 -0.89 38.16
N ALA A 33 -11.63 -1.95 38.33
CA ALA A 33 -13.04 -1.84 38.64
C ALA A 33 -13.18 -1.51 40.14
N SER A 34 -13.67 -0.31 40.45
CA SER A 34 -14.22 -0.01 41.78
C SER A 34 -15.60 0.60 41.62
N SER A 35 -16.58 -0.01 42.28
CA SER A 35 -17.98 0.38 42.33
C SER A 35 -18.19 1.75 42.98
N SER A 36 -18.92 2.65 42.32
CA SER A 36 -20.08 3.35 42.90
C SER A 36 -20.74 4.29 41.88
N HIS A 37 -21.98 4.62 42.20
CA HIS A 37 -23.07 5.14 41.38
C HIS A 37 -22.87 6.49 40.66
N THR A 38 -23.77 6.67 39.68
CA THR A 38 -24.34 7.91 39.12
C THR A 38 -23.54 8.75 38.12
N SER A 39 -23.94 8.62 36.85
CA SER A 39 -24.51 9.68 35.99
C SER A 39 -23.95 9.65 34.56
N ARG A 40 -24.83 9.24 33.63
CA ARG A 40 -24.83 9.57 32.19
C ARG A 40 -23.48 9.49 31.47
N ASN A 41 -22.99 8.26 31.26
CA ASN A 41 -22.06 8.00 30.17
C ASN A 41 -22.82 8.00 28.84
N LYS A 42 -22.68 9.09 28.07
CA LYS A 42 -22.76 9.00 26.62
C LYS A 42 -21.75 7.95 26.21
N ILE A 43 -22.25 6.76 25.91
CA ILE A 43 -21.49 5.65 25.36
C ILE A 43 -20.72 6.22 24.18
N ALA A 44 -19.39 6.27 24.30
CA ALA A 44 -18.51 6.46 23.17
C ALA A 44 -18.76 5.25 22.27
N LEU A 45 -19.66 5.45 21.30
CA LEU A 45 -19.84 4.57 20.18
C LEU A 45 -18.52 4.64 19.41
N ILE A 46 -17.57 3.80 19.81
CA ILE A 46 -16.48 3.39 18.94
C ILE A 46 -17.22 2.78 17.76
N MET A 47 -17.38 3.57 16.70
CA MET A 47 -17.78 3.10 15.40
C MET A 47 -16.71 2.09 14.99
N VAL A 48 -16.93 0.81 15.36
CA VAL A 48 -16.40 -0.31 14.63
C VAL A 48 -16.85 -0.02 13.21
N ARG A 49 -15.91 0.41 12.35
CA ARG A 49 -16.16 0.52 10.91
C ARG A 49 -16.86 -0.79 10.54
N ALA A 50 -18.06 -0.67 9.97
CA ALA A 50 -18.88 -1.81 9.58
C ALA A 50 -17.96 -2.86 8.94
N ALA A 51 -18.04 -4.10 9.42
CA ALA A 51 -17.26 -5.20 8.85
C ALA A 51 -17.38 -5.12 7.35
N SER A 52 -16.29 -4.75 6.68
CA SER A 52 -16.26 -4.66 5.24
C SER A 52 -16.65 -6.02 4.71
N THR A 53 -17.70 -6.05 3.89
CA THR A 53 -18.23 -7.25 3.26
C THR A 53 -17.29 -7.65 2.12
N TYR A 54 -16.08 -8.07 2.46
CA TYR A 54 -15.17 -8.67 1.50
C TYR A 54 -15.72 -10.06 1.13
N PRO A 55 -15.86 -10.37 -0.18
CA PRO A 55 -16.16 -11.74 -0.58
C PRO A 55 -15.03 -12.65 -0.14
N SER A 56 -15.35 -13.93 0.09
CA SER A 56 -14.32 -14.94 0.34
C SER A 56 -13.35 -14.99 -0.85
N PRO A 57 -12.02 -14.94 -0.63
CA PRO A 57 -11.05 -15.21 -1.69
C PRO A 57 -11.14 -16.62 -2.28
N LEU A 58 -11.87 -17.54 -1.62
CA LEU A 58 -12.19 -18.88 -2.12
C LEU A 58 -13.48 -18.92 -2.93
N SER A 59 -14.11 -17.78 -3.24
CA SER A 59 -15.29 -17.77 -4.09
C SER A 59 -14.97 -18.34 -5.47
N GLY A 60 -15.78 -19.28 -5.94
CA GLY A 60 -15.54 -20.08 -7.15
C GLY A 60 -14.81 -21.41 -6.90
N TYR A 61 -14.34 -21.66 -5.67
CA TYR A 61 -13.67 -22.90 -5.26
C TYR A 61 -14.45 -23.68 -4.20
N GLU A 62 -15.73 -23.42 -4.01
CA GLU A 62 -16.55 -23.99 -2.92
C GLU A 62 -16.62 -25.53 -2.98
N ASN A 63 -16.50 -26.11 -4.18
CA ASN A 63 -16.55 -27.55 -4.40
C ASN A 63 -15.17 -28.15 -4.77
N ALA A 64 -14.09 -27.39 -4.62
CA ALA A 64 -12.75 -27.87 -4.93
C ALA A 64 -12.31 -28.96 -3.93
N PRO A 65 -11.54 -29.97 -4.37
CA PRO A 65 -10.97 -30.96 -3.46
C PRO A 65 -9.99 -30.29 -2.47
N PRO A 66 -9.74 -30.90 -1.30
CA PRO A 66 -8.76 -30.39 -0.35
C PRO A 66 -7.36 -30.34 -0.98
N LEU A 67 -6.60 -29.30 -0.65
CA LEU A 67 -5.20 -29.16 -1.09
C LEU A 67 -4.28 -30.13 -0.35
N PRO A 68 -3.22 -30.65 -1.00
CA PRO A 68 -2.23 -31.52 -0.36
C PRO A 68 -1.35 -30.76 0.65
N GLU A 69 -0.83 -31.47 1.66
CA GLU A 69 0.09 -30.92 2.66
C GLU A 69 1.58 -31.22 2.38
N GLU A 70 1.88 -31.84 1.23
CA GLU A 70 3.25 -32.20 0.83
C GLU A 70 4.15 -30.96 0.68
N ARG A 71 5.40 -31.07 1.16
CA ARG A 71 6.40 -30.00 1.13
C ARG A 71 7.36 -30.20 -0.03
N ALA A 72 7.74 -29.09 -0.68
CA ALA A 72 8.79 -29.10 -1.69
C ALA A 72 10.19 -29.33 -1.08
N ALA A 73 11.20 -29.44 -1.94
CA ALA A 73 12.58 -29.74 -1.53
C ALA A 73 13.21 -28.71 -0.57
N ASP A 74 12.71 -27.46 -0.55
CA ASP A 74 13.15 -26.43 0.40
C ASP A 74 12.61 -26.63 1.84
N GLY A 75 11.70 -27.60 2.04
CA GLY A 75 11.05 -27.93 3.31
C GLY A 75 10.04 -26.88 3.79
N LYS A 76 9.80 -25.82 3.03
CA LYS A 76 8.97 -24.65 3.42
C LYS A 76 7.78 -24.46 2.49
N SER A 77 7.98 -24.50 1.18
CA SER A 77 6.92 -24.34 0.19
C SER A 77 6.09 -25.61 0.06
N PHE A 78 4.81 -25.44 -0.33
CA PHE A 78 3.90 -26.56 -0.59
C PHE A 78 3.99 -26.99 -2.05
N VAL A 79 3.83 -28.29 -2.30
CA VAL A 79 3.63 -28.81 -3.64
C VAL A 79 2.18 -28.58 -4.05
N ASN A 80 1.94 -27.59 -4.90
CA ASN A 80 0.61 -27.36 -5.46
C ASN A 80 0.35 -28.30 -6.65
N PRO A 81 -0.87 -28.85 -6.81
CA PRO A 81 -1.24 -29.58 -8.01
C PRO A 81 -1.01 -28.72 -9.26
N PRO A 82 -0.55 -29.32 -10.38
CA PRO A 82 -0.36 -28.57 -11.62
C PRO A 82 -1.70 -28.01 -12.10
N ALA A 83 -1.72 -26.72 -12.45
CA ALA A 83 -2.88 -26.09 -13.07
C ALA A 83 -2.89 -26.39 -14.58
N GLU A 84 -4.09 -26.56 -15.16
CA GLU A 84 -4.27 -26.78 -16.61
C GLU A 84 -3.84 -25.56 -17.44
N LYS A 85 -4.05 -24.35 -16.88
CA LYS A 85 -3.63 -23.08 -17.46
C LYS A 85 -3.17 -22.11 -16.37
N LEU A 86 -2.44 -21.07 -16.78
CA LEU A 86 -2.12 -19.95 -15.90
C LEU A 86 -3.39 -19.18 -15.51
N SER A 87 -3.32 -18.43 -14.42
CA SER A 87 -4.38 -17.49 -14.03
C SER A 87 -4.57 -16.43 -15.11
N ASP A 88 -5.81 -16.06 -15.40
CA ASP A 88 -6.13 -14.99 -16.36
C ASP A 88 -5.53 -13.63 -15.92
N ALA A 89 -5.14 -13.50 -14.65
CA ALA A 89 -4.41 -12.34 -14.11
C ALA A 89 -3.02 -12.13 -14.73
N TYR A 90 -2.43 -13.13 -15.39
CA TYR A 90 -1.19 -12.96 -16.15
C TYR A 90 -1.40 -12.16 -17.44
N GLU A 91 -2.61 -12.24 -18.03
CA GLU A 91 -2.92 -11.65 -19.33
C GLU A 91 -3.56 -10.27 -19.20
N ALA A 92 -4.41 -10.07 -18.21
CA ALA A 92 -5.10 -8.81 -17.97
C ALA A 92 -5.28 -8.52 -16.48
N PHE A 93 -5.41 -7.23 -16.14
CA PHE A 93 -5.85 -6.88 -14.79
C PHE A 93 -7.25 -7.45 -14.52
N ILE A 94 -7.44 -7.99 -13.33
CA ILE A 94 -8.70 -8.58 -12.90
C ILE A 94 -9.69 -7.49 -12.49
N ASP A 95 -10.98 -7.77 -12.60
CA ASP A 95 -12.01 -6.84 -12.13
C ASP A 95 -11.87 -6.65 -10.61
N PRO A 96 -12.12 -5.42 -10.09
CA PRO A 96 -12.71 -4.27 -10.78
C PRO A 96 -11.68 -3.24 -11.31
N LEU A 97 -10.43 -3.64 -11.60
CA LEU A 97 -9.42 -2.70 -12.11
C LEU A 97 -9.80 -2.17 -13.51
N ASP A 98 -9.56 -0.89 -13.74
CA ASP A 98 -9.80 -0.27 -15.04
C ASP A 98 -8.83 -0.82 -16.11
N LYS A 99 -9.39 -1.21 -17.26
CA LYS A 99 -8.66 -1.76 -18.43
C LYS A 99 -8.75 -0.83 -19.64
N GLY A 100 -9.39 0.32 -19.47
CA GLY A 100 -9.63 1.34 -20.48
C GLY A 100 -8.59 2.46 -20.43
N ARG A 101 -9.06 3.69 -20.61
CA ARG A 101 -8.18 4.85 -20.84
C ARG A 101 -7.36 5.23 -19.60
N GLN A 102 -7.88 5.07 -18.39
CA GLN A 102 -7.18 5.45 -17.16
C GLN A 102 -6.00 4.51 -16.87
N GLY A 103 -6.12 3.24 -17.26
CA GLY A 103 -5.15 2.19 -16.88
C GLY A 103 -5.46 1.64 -15.49
N GLY A 104 -4.92 0.47 -15.17
CA GLY A 104 -5.25 -0.25 -13.94
C GLY A 104 -4.53 0.28 -12.70
N PHE A 105 -3.39 0.96 -12.87
CA PHE A 105 -2.62 1.53 -11.77
C PHE A 105 -1.96 2.86 -12.15
N ASP A 106 -1.89 3.76 -11.17
CA ASP A 106 -1.12 4.99 -11.24
C ASP A 106 0.05 4.92 -10.25
N VAL A 107 1.22 5.33 -10.71
CA VAL A 107 2.46 5.35 -9.95
C VAL A 107 2.94 6.79 -9.81
N HIS A 108 2.83 7.34 -8.60
CA HIS A 108 3.24 8.69 -8.25
C HIS A 108 4.60 8.66 -7.56
N ILE A 109 5.62 9.21 -8.21
CA ILE A 109 6.99 9.29 -7.69
C ILE A 109 7.18 10.67 -7.07
N TYR A 110 7.39 10.71 -5.76
CA TYR A 110 7.53 11.94 -4.99
C TYR A 110 8.97 12.36 -4.80
N TYR A 111 9.17 13.67 -4.76
CA TYR A 111 10.41 14.28 -4.32
C TYR A 111 10.12 15.56 -3.54
N PHE A 112 10.99 15.91 -2.61
CA PHE A 112 10.89 17.20 -1.92
C PHE A 112 11.50 18.28 -2.79
N GLN A 113 10.65 19.17 -3.31
CA GLN A 113 11.06 20.22 -4.26
C GLN A 113 12.15 21.16 -3.73
N SER A 114 12.25 21.34 -2.41
CA SER A 114 13.31 22.12 -1.75
C SER A 114 14.63 21.36 -1.58
N ASN A 115 14.67 20.06 -1.85
CA ASN A 115 15.88 19.24 -1.82
C ASN A 115 16.44 19.09 -3.24
N ALA A 116 17.54 19.80 -3.52
CA ALA A 116 18.17 19.83 -4.84
C ALA A 116 18.61 18.45 -5.35
N GLU A 117 19.07 17.56 -4.46
CA GLU A 117 19.50 16.21 -4.83
C GLU A 117 18.31 15.35 -5.27
N GLN A 118 17.22 15.37 -4.50
CA GLN A 118 16.01 14.64 -4.87
C GLN A 118 15.38 15.19 -6.14
N SER A 119 15.28 16.53 -6.29
CA SER A 119 14.74 17.16 -7.50
C SER A 119 15.54 16.78 -8.74
N LYS A 120 16.87 16.81 -8.66
CA LYS A 120 17.75 16.37 -9.75
C LYS A 120 17.53 14.89 -10.08
N TYR A 121 17.55 14.02 -9.06
CA TYR A 121 17.39 12.58 -9.24
C TYR A 121 16.02 12.22 -9.83
N ALA A 122 14.95 12.84 -9.34
CA ALA A 122 13.59 12.64 -9.85
C ALA A 122 13.47 13.07 -11.31
N HIS A 123 14.10 14.18 -11.70
CA HIS A 123 14.09 14.62 -13.09
C HIS A 123 14.91 13.69 -14.00
N GLU A 124 16.05 13.18 -13.55
CA GLU A 124 16.83 12.17 -14.28
C GLU A 124 16.06 10.86 -14.43
N LEU A 125 15.39 10.41 -13.36
CA LEU A 125 14.54 9.23 -13.36
C LEU A 125 13.36 9.38 -14.32
N TRP A 126 12.65 10.51 -14.27
CA TRP A 126 11.56 10.84 -15.20
C TRP A 126 12.02 10.74 -16.66
N GLN A 127 13.18 11.32 -16.99
CA GLN A 127 13.72 11.21 -18.34
C GLN A 127 14.13 9.77 -18.71
N ARG A 128 14.65 9.00 -17.74
CA ARG A 128 15.06 7.62 -17.99
C ARG A 128 13.85 6.74 -18.29
N ILE A 129 12.78 6.87 -17.52
CA ILE A 129 11.53 6.13 -17.76
C ILE A 129 11.04 6.38 -19.18
N ARG A 130 11.08 7.64 -19.65
CA ARG A 130 10.70 8.01 -21.03
C ARG A 130 11.57 7.37 -22.12
N ARG A 131 12.81 7.00 -21.82
CA ARG A 131 13.73 6.36 -22.77
C ARG A 131 13.63 4.84 -22.74
N GLU A 132 13.43 4.26 -21.56
CA GLU A 132 13.47 2.82 -21.33
C GLU A 132 12.09 2.17 -21.47
N PHE A 133 11.02 2.92 -21.18
CA PHE A 133 9.62 2.51 -21.29
C PHE A 133 8.79 3.53 -22.08
N PRO A 134 9.12 3.80 -23.35
CA PRO A 134 8.42 4.78 -24.17
C PRO A 134 6.94 4.45 -24.39
N GLU A 135 6.53 3.20 -24.17
CA GLU A 135 5.15 2.73 -24.25
C GLU A 135 4.29 3.07 -23.03
N LEU A 136 4.90 3.43 -21.89
CA LEU A 136 4.17 3.83 -20.70
C LEU A 136 3.67 5.28 -20.82
N ARG A 137 2.47 5.53 -20.30
CA ARG A 137 1.96 6.90 -20.22
C ARG A 137 2.57 7.58 -19.00
N ILE A 138 3.38 8.60 -19.25
CA ILE A 138 4.04 9.40 -18.21
C ILE A 138 3.63 10.87 -18.34
N TYR A 139 3.35 11.50 -17.20
CA TYR A 139 2.81 12.86 -17.13
C TYR A 139 3.88 13.92 -16.85
N THR A 140 3.40 15.16 -16.77
CA THR A 140 4.14 16.34 -16.37
C THR A 140 4.95 16.12 -15.10
N PHE A 141 6.19 16.61 -15.12
CA PHE A 141 7.03 16.71 -13.93
C PHE A 141 6.60 17.94 -13.13
N TRP A 142 5.81 17.74 -12.07
CA TRP A 142 5.32 18.83 -11.22
C TRP A 142 6.35 19.19 -10.17
N ASP A 143 6.56 20.49 -9.96
CA ASP A 143 7.47 21.09 -8.97
C ASP A 143 6.75 21.57 -7.69
N ARG A 144 5.47 21.20 -7.55
CA ARG A 144 4.58 21.62 -6.47
C ARG A 144 3.54 20.54 -6.16
N PRO A 145 2.88 20.61 -4.99
CA PRO A 145 1.73 19.77 -4.66
C PRO A 145 0.59 19.94 -5.69
N ILE A 146 -0.05 18.83 -6.08
CA ILE A 146 -1.19 18.80 -7.01
C ILE A 146 -2.20 17.77 -6.49
N GLY A 147 -3.49 18.10 -6.47
CA GLY A 147 -4.52 17.16 -6.00
C GLY A 147 -4.23 16.66 -4.57
N PRO A 148 -4.42 15.35 -4.27
CA PRO A 148 -4.19 14.81 -2.93
C PRO A 148 -2.70 14.68 -2.56
N HIS A 149 -1.80 15.02 -3.47
CA HIS A 149 -0.36 14.78 -3.36
C HIS A 149 0.32 15.93 -2.60
N PRO A 150 0.97 15.66 -1.44
CA PRO A 150 1.41 16.70 -0.51
C PRO A 150 2.72 17.39 -0.92
N VAL A 151 3.45 16.84 -1.89
CA VAL A 151 4.75 17.33 -2.37
C VAL A 151 4.84 17.19 -3.89
N ALA A 152 5.91 17.71 -4.47
CA ALA A 152 6.18 17.58 -5.90
C ALA A 152 6.28 16.12 -6.36
N MET A 153 5.79 15.82 -7.56
CA MET A 153 5.73 14.47 -8.09
C MET A 153 5.67 14.42 -9.62
N PHE A 154 5.77 13.21 -10.16
CA PHE A 154 5.28 12.89 -11.49
C PHE A 154 4.57 11.53 -11.47
N GLU A 155 3.70 11.31 -12.44
CA GLU A 155 2.84 10.12 -12.54
C GLU A 155 3.20 9.26 -13.76
N VAL A 156 3.08 7.95 -13.61
CA VAL A 156 3.15 6.94 -14.68
C VAL A 156 1.94 6.01 -14.58
N ASN A 157 1.15 5.83 -15.64
CA ASN A 157 0.06 4.84 -15.68
C ASN A 157 0.55 3.50 -16.23
N LEU A 158 -0.03 2.42 -15.70
CA LEU A 158 0.19 1.05 -16.12
C LEU A 158 -1.13 0.43 -16.60
N PHE A 159 -1.08 -0.24 -17.74
CA PHE A 159 -2.26 -0.76 -18.45
C PHE A 159 -2.35 -2.29 -18.45
N THR A 160 -1.25 -2.99 -18.18
CA THR A 160 -1.21 -4.46 -18.20
C THR A 160 -0.44 -5.05 -17.02
N PRO A 161 -0.71 -6.31 -16.65
CA PRO A 161 0.08 -7.03 -15.64
C PRO A 161 1.57 -7.09 -15.99
N ALA A 162 1.90 -7.28 -17.27
CA ALA A 162 3.28 -7.29 -17.75
C ALA A 162 3.99 -5.94 -17.50
N GLN A 163 3.31 -4.82 -17.81
CA GLN A 163 3.84 -3.48 -17.50
C GLN A 163 4.01 -3.28 -16.00
N PHE A 164 3.05 -3.72 -15.17
CA PHE A 164 3.18 -3.64 -13.73
C PHE A 164 4.38 -4.43 -13.23
N GLY A 165 4.49 -5.72 -13.57
CA GLY A 165 5.61 -6.55 -13.15
C GLY A 165 6.97 -5.98 -13.57
N ALA A 166 7.10 -5.56 -14.84
CA ALA A 166 8.33 -4.99 -15.37
C ALA A 166 8.69 -3.65 -14.72
N PHE A 167 7.75 -2.69 -14.70
CA PHE A 167 8.02 -1.33 -14.24
C PHE A 167 8.24 -1.27 -12.72
N ILE A 168 7.41 -1.96 -11.93
CA ILE A 168 7.49 -1.94 -10.46
C ILE A 168 8.78 -2.63 -9.96
N SER A 169 9.17 -3.75 -10.57
CA SER A 169 10.44 -4.42 -10.23
C SER A 169 11.63 -3.56 -10.62
N TRP A 170 11.61 -2.93 -11.81
CA TRP A 170 12.65 -2.01 -12.25
C TRP A 170 12.75 -0.77 -11.35
N LEU A 171 11.61 -0.17 -11.00
CA LEU A 171 11.55 1.03 -10.18
C LEU A 171 12.06 0.78 -8.75
N THR A 172 11.92 -0.45 -8.25
CA THR A 172 12.49 -0.86 -6.95
C THR A 172 14.00 -0.62 -6.90
N ILE A 173 14.70 -0.78 -8.04
CA ILE A 173 16.14 -0.54 -8.16
C ILE A 173 16.44 0.94 -8.41
N TRP A 174 15.67 1.59 -9.29
CA TRP A 174 16.02 2.92 -9.81
C TRP A 174 15.35 4.11 -9.12
N ARG A 175 14.42 3.89 -8.18
CA ARG A 175 13.76 5.00 -7.47
C ARG A 175 14.70 5.77 -6.54
N GLY A 176 15.85 5.19 -6.16
CA GLY A 176 16.80 5.82 -5.24
C GLY A 176 16.12 6.27 -3.93
N PRO A 177 16.32 7.53 -3.49
CA PRO A 177 15.75 8.04 -2.24
C PRO A 177 14.27 8.41 -2.33
N LEU A 178 13.65 8.28 -3.50
CA LEU A 178 12.29 8.77 -3.75
C LEU A 178 11.24 7.82 -3.16
N SER A 179 10.22 8.42 -2.55
CA SER A 179 9.01 7.73 -2.11
C SER A 179 8.05 7.56 -3.28
N VAL A 180 7.35 6.44 -3.35
CA VAL A 180 6.43 6.14 -4.44
C VAL A 180 5.09 5.65 -3.88
N LEU A 181 4.00 6.31 -4.28
CA LEU A 181 2.64 5.79 -4.12
C LEU A 181 2.27 5.04 -5.39
N ILE A 182 1.80 3.81 -5.25
CA ILE A 182 1.20 3.02 -6.32
C ILE A 182 -0.23 2.76 -5.89
N HIS A 183 -1.22 3.22 -6.63
CA HIS A 183 -2.62 2.90 -6.32
C HIS A 183 -3.30 2.27 -7.52
N PRO A 184 -4.26 1.35 -7.30
CA PRO A 184 -5.11 0.87 -8.37
C PRO A 184 -6.06 1.98 -8.83
N ASN A 185 -6.62 1.81 -10.02
CA ASN A 185 -7.80 2.53 -10.47
C ASN A 185 -8.95 1.53 -10.54
N VAL A 186 -9.82 1.57 -9.54
CA VAL A 186 -10.99 0.71 -9.49
C VAL A 186 -12.15 1.38 -10.22
N VAL A 187 -12.78 0.66 -11.14
CA VAL A 187 -14.05 1.08 -11.74
C VAL A 187 -15.13 0.96 -10.67
N PRO A 188 -15.81 2.06 -10.29
CA PRO A 188 -16.87 2.02 -9.28
C PRO A 188 -17.98 1.06 -9.69
N LYS A 189 -18.50 0.30 -8.73
CA LYS A 189 -19.68 -0.53 -9.00
C LYS A 189 -20.91 0.35 -9.18
N GLU A 190 -21.96 -0.23 -9.76
CA GLU A 190 -23.26 0.45 -9.85
C GLU A 190 -23.74 0.89 -8.46
N GLY A 191 -24.01 2.18 -8.31
CA GLY A 191 -24.41 2.81 -7.04
C GLY A 191 -23.25 3.30 -6.16
N GLU A 192 -21.99 3.00 -6.47
CA GLU A 192 -20.83 3.57 -5.78
C GLU A 192 -20.44 4.93 -6.36
N HIS A 193 -20.03 5.86 -5.50
CA HIS A 193 -19.59 7.18 -5.94
C HIS A 193 -18.11 7.14 -6.38
N PRO A 194 -17.75 7.70 -7.55
CA PRO A 194 -16.36 7.70 -8.03
C PRO A 194 -15.36 8.30 -7.05
N HIS A 195 -15.74 9.35 -6.32
CA HIS A 195 -14.84 9.97 -5.35
C HIS A 195 -14.54 9.06 -4.14
N GLU A 196 -15.53 8.30 -3.65
CA GLU A 196 -15.30 7.35 -2.55
C GLU A 196 -14.40 6.21 -3.01
N THR A 197 -14.59 5.75 -4.25
CA THR A 197 -13.72 4.75 -4.89
C THR A 197 -12.29 5.27 -5.01
N GLY A 198 -12.12 6.48 -5.54
CA GLY A 198 -10.82 7.14 -5.65
C GLY A 198 -10.14 7.36 -4.30
N LYS A 199 -10.91 7.72 -3.26
CA LYS A 199 -10.40 7.86 -1.89
C LYS A 199 -9.86 6.54 -1.36
N LEU A 200 -10.62 5.44 -1.54
CA LEU A 200 -10.20 4.10 -1.15
C LEU A 200 -8.97 3.62 -1.94
N ASP A 201 -8.90 3.94 -3.23
CA ASP A 201 -7.75 3.63 -4.09
C ASP A 201 -6.48 4.29 -3.55
N HIS A 202 -6.56 5.58 -3.20
CA HIS A 202 -5.44 6.35 -2.67
C HIS A 202 -5.13 6.08 -1.19
N SER A 203 -6.02 5.40 -0.46
CA SER A 203 -5.86 5.13 0.98
C SER A 203 -5.62 3.66 1.31
N ASP A 204 -6.65 2.84 1.17
CA ASP A 204 -6.71 1.50 1.76
C ASP A 204 -6.19 0.45 0.77
N ARG A 205 -6.26 0.74 -0.54
CA ARG A 205 -5.74 -0.12 -1.61
C ARG A 205 -4.36 0.31 -2.12
N ALA A 206 -3.83 1.40 -1.58
CA ALA A 206 -2.54 1.95 -1.97
C ALA A 206 -1.37 1.08 -1.49
N ILE A 207 -0.35 1.00 -2.33
CA ILE A 207 0.95 0.37 -2.07
C ILE A 207 1.99 1.50 -2.00
N TRP A 208 2.98 1.35 -1.12
CA TRP A 208 4.07 2.31 -0.96
C TRP A 208 5.43 1.65 -1.14
N MET A 209 6.32 2.31 -1.88
CA MET A 209 7.75 2.02 -1.88
C MET A 209 8.51 3.16 -1.21
N GLY A 210 9.33 2.83 -0.22
CA GLY A 210 9.99 3.83 0.63
C GLY A 210 9.04 4.40 1.68
N GLU A 211 9.28 5.64 2.09
CA GLU A 211 8.51 6.27 3.17
C GLU A 211 7.12 6.71 2.68
N ARG A 212 6.08 6.35 3.42
CA ARG A 212 4.71 6.78 3.14
C ARG A 212 4.51 8.26 3.46
N LEU A 213 3.92 9.01 2.53
CA LEU A 213 3.54 10.41 2.75
C LEU A 213 2.06 10.54 3.11
N PRO A 214 1.67 11.51 3.97
CA PRO A 214 0.28 11.75 4.33
C PRO A 214 -0.44 12.54 3.22
N LEU A 215 -1.27 11.85 2.43
CA LEU A 215 -2.08 12.47 1.37
C LEU A 215 -3.23 13.33 1.96
N ASP A 216 -3.63 14.40 1.26
CA ASP A 216 -4.85 15.16 1.58
C ASP A 216 -6.08 14.47 0.98
N LEU A 217 -6.56 13.44 1.67
CA LEU A 217 -7.74 12.68 1.25
C LEU A 217 -9.05 13.47 1.38
N THR A 218 -9.06 14.64 2.01
CA THR A 218 -10.27 15.48 2.12
C THR A 218 -10.69 16.06 0.77
N LEU A 219 -9.79 16.07 -0.22
CA LEU A 219 -10.09 16.53 -1.57
C LEU A 219 -11.07 15.63 -2.30
N PHE A 220 -11.16 14.34 -1.94
CA PHE A 220 -12.19 13.46 -2.48
C PHE A 220 -13.59 13.80 -1.94
N ASP A 221 -13.68 14.43 -0.76
CA ASP A 221 -14.96 14.77 -0.13
C ASP A 221 -15.60 16.05 -0.71
N ARG A 222 -14.84 16.80 -1.53
CA ARG A 222 -15.29 18.06 -2.14
C ARG A 222 -16.01 17.77 -3.45
N ARG A 223 -17.28 18.19 -3.51
CA ARG A 223 -18.15 18.11 -4.69
C ARG A 223 -17.84 19.21 -5.69
#